data_AF-A0A7S1LIC5-F1
#
_entry.id   AF-A0A7S1LIC5-F1
#
_cell.length_a   1.000
_cell.length_b   1.000
_cell.length_c   1.000
_cell.angle_alpha   90.00
_cell.angle_beta   90.00
_cell.angle_gamma   90.00
#
_symmetry.space_group_name_H-M   'P 1'
#
loop_
_entity.id
_entity.type
_entity.pdbx_description
1 polymer ?
#
loop_
_entity_poly.entity_id
_entity_poly.type
_entity_poly.pdbx_seq_one_letter_code
_entity_poly.pdbx_strand_id
1 'polypeptide(L)'
;GRLLDSLDAVGRAARRCADLPFGGLQVLFCGDFHQLPPPAREAEGWAFEARCWDEAVEVAVELTEVLRLGPGEAAFADVLRQVRGGKLDEASWALLGQLAGRPRDPARWPTEVVPTNRQASEINDAVMVRLLGSSDGRQDLTYVSLQVGAERPPAAVCGAASSCRANPAAGSGASSSSSAPPRLRLCAGALVV
;
A
#
# COMPACT_ATOMS: atom_id res chain seq x y z
N GLY A 1 -1.89 13.26 -20.90
CA GLY A 1 -1.50 13.64 -19.53
C GLY A 1 -2.03 15.00 -19.10
N ARG A 2 -3.34 15.22 -19.17
CA ARG A 2 -3.94 16.53 -18.81
C ARG A 2 -3.78 16.88 -17.33
N LEU A 3 -3.83 15.88 -16.45
CA LEU A 3 -3.51 16.04 -15.04
C LEU A 3 -2.11 16.64 -14.84
N LEU A 4 -1.10 16.14 -15.57
CA LEU A 4 0.27 16.63 -15.42
C LEU A 4 0.41 18.06 -15.93
N ASP A 5 -0.19 18.38 -17.07
CA ASP A 5 -0.26 19.76 -17.60
C ASP A 5 -0.95 20.72 -16.60
N SER A 6 -1.99 20.24 -15.90
CA SER A 6 -2.69 21.03 -14.88
C SER A 6 -1.81 21.29 -13.66
N LEU A 7 -1.04 20.29 -13.23
CA LEU A 7 -0.08 20.44 -12.13
C LEU A 7 1.06 21.40 -12.51
N ASP A 8 1.56 21.33 -13.74
CA ASP A 8 2.54 22.29 -14.28
C ASP A 8 1.99 23.72 -14.25
N ALA A 9 0.78 23.93 -14.77
CA ALA A 9 0.12 25.24 -14.77
C ALA A 9 -0.06 25.81 -13.35
N VAL A 10 -0.48 24.97 -12.40
CA VAL A 10 -0.58 25.37 -10.98
C VAL A 10 0.80 25.72 -10.42
N GLY A 11 1.83 24.93 -10.70
CA GLY A 11 3.21 25.21 -10.26
C GLY A 11 3.73 26.55 -10.78
N ARG A 12 3.59 26.80 -12.09
CA ARG A 12 3.97 28.06 -12.75
C ARG A 12 3.25 29.26 -12.14
N ALA A 13 1.93 29.14 -11.94
CA ALA A 13 1.11 30.21 -11.37
C ALA A 13 1.45 30.48 -9.89
N ALA A 14 1.54 29.44 -9.06
CA ALA A 14 1.83 29.56 -7.64
C ALA A 14 3.21 30.20 -7.39
N ARG A 15 4.18 29.90 -8.25
CA ARG A 15 5.56 30.41 -8.15
C ARG A 15 5.83 31.68 -8.93
N ARG A 16 4.85 32.18 -9.68
CA ARG A 16 5.00 33.35 -10.57
C ARG A 16 6.19 33.21 -11.51
N CYS A 17 6.40 32.00 -12.02
CA CYS A 17 7.49 31.67 -12.94
C CYS A 17 6.88 30.86 -14.09
N ALA A 18 6.60 31.54 -15.20
CA ALA A 18 5.93 30.93 -16.35
C ALA A 18 6.90 30.21 -17.30
N ASP A 19 8.19 30.52 -17.23
CA ASP A 19 9.20 30.07 -18.20
C ASP A 19 9.84 28.73 -17.84
N LEU A 20 9.64 28.24 -16.61
CA LEU A 20 10.21 26.98 -16.13
C LEU A 20 9.11 25.95 -15.83
N PRO A 21 9.32 24.66 -16.14
CA PRO A 21 8.37 23.60 -15.82
C PRO A 21 8.13 23.52 -14.31
N PHE A 22 6.88 23.32 -13.92
CA PHE A 22 6.37 23.37 -12.55
C PHE A 22 6.75 24.63 -11.78
N GLY A 23 6.98 25.74 -12.50
CA GLY A 23 7.48 26.99 -11.94
C GLY A 23 8.92 26.93 -11.46
N GLY A 24 9.71 25.97 -11.95
CA GLY A 24 11.11 25.73 -11.57
C GLY A 24 11.28 24.79 -10.38
N LEU A 25 10.29 23.92 -10.10
CA LEU A 25 10.42 22.89 -9.07
C LEU A 25 11.27 21.74 -9.61
N GLN A 26 12.16 21.21 -8.77
CA GLN A 26 12.83 19.95 -9.08
C GLN A 26 11.82 18.82 -8.85
N VAL A 27 11.42 18.15 -9.94
CA VAL A 27 10.44 17.07 -9.91
C VAL A 27 11.13 15.75 -10.21
N LEU A 28 10.87 14.74 -9.37
CA LEU A 28 11.29 13.36 -9.60
C LEU A 28 10.05 12.55 -9.97
N PHE A 29 10.02 12.02 -11.20
CA PHE A 29 9.01 11.04 -11.60
C PHE A 29 9.54 9.63 -11.36
N CYS A 30 8.71 8.76 -10.80
CA CYS A 30 8.99 7.34 -10.70
C CYS A 30 7.73 6.54 -11.04
N GLY A 31 7.91 5.41 -11.71
CA GLY A 31 6.80 4.56 -12.12
C GLY A 31 7.19 3.62 -13.26
N ASP A 32 6.22 2.82 -13.69
CA ASP A 32 6.37 1.90 -14.80
C ASP A 32 5.10 1.94 -15.67
N PHE A 33 5.24 2.46 -16.89
CA PHE A 33 4.13 2.61 -17.83
C PHE A 33 3.62 1.28 -18.41
N HIS A 34 4.31 0.16 -18.16
CA HIS A 34 3.80 -1.18 -18.52
C HIS A 34 2.82 -1.74 -17.48
N GLN A 35 2.62 -1.06 -16.34
CA GLN A 35 1.68 -1.49 -15.31
C GLN A 35 0.28 -0.95 -15.60
N LEU A 36 -0.48 -0.60 -14.56
CA LEU A 36 -1.85 -0.14 -14.72
C LEU A 36 -1.89 1.26 -15.34
N PRO A 37 -2.76 1.48 -16.35
CA PRO A 37 -3.01 2.81 -16.87
C PRO A 37 -3.75 3.67 -15.83
N PRO A 38 -3.77 5.00 -16.03
CA PRO A 38 -4.65 5.87 -15.25
C PRO A 38 -6.12 5.42 -15.40
N PRO A 39 -6.93 5.40 -14.32
CA PRO A 39 -8.31 4.90 -14.36
C PRO A 39 -9.20 5.60 -15.40
N ALA A 40 -8.94 6.89 -15.64
CA ALA A 40 -9.63 7.71 -16.64
C ALA A 40 -8.76 7.93 -17.89
N ARG A 41 -8.04 6.91 -18.36
CA ARG A 41 -7.07 7.01 -19.47
C ARG A 41 -7.63 7.66 -20.73
N GLU A 42 -8.87 7.35 -21.11
CA GLU A 42 -9.50 7.92 -22.30
C GLU A 42 -9.68 9.43 -22.21
N ALA A 43 -9.91 9.93 -21.00
CA ALA A 43 -10.05 11.34 -20.73
C ALA A 43 -8.66 11.98 -20.52
N GLU A 44 -7.86 11.45 -19.59
CA GLU A 44 -6.65 12.11 -19.09
C GLU A 44 -5.38 11.84 -19.91
N GLY A 45 -5.35 10.73 -20.67
CA GLY A 45 -4.16 10.22 -21.34
C GLY A 45 -3.06 9.77 -20.36
N TRP A 46 -1.95 9.29 -20.89
CA TRP A 46 -0.76 8.93 -20.12
C TRP A 46 0.02 10.17 -19.69
N ALA A 47 0.82 10.05 -18.63
CA ALA A 47 1.66 11.16 -18.15
C ALA A 47 2.67 11.62 -19.22
N PHE A 48 3.28 10.68 -19.95
CA PHE A 48 4.22 10.97 -21.04
C PHE A 48 3.60 11.61 -22.28
N GLU A 49 2.27 11.71 -22.34
CA GLU A 49 1.55 12.45 -23.39
C GLU A 49 1.23 13.90 -22.99
N ALA A 50 1.70 14.35 -21.82
CA ALA A 50 1.53 15.74 -21.38
C ALA A 50 2.38 16.67 -22.25
N ARG A 51 1.90 17.89 -22.47
CA ARG A 51 2.64 18.90 -23.25
C ARG A 51 3.90 19.34 -22.53
N CYS A 52 3.84 19.41 -21.21
CA CYS A 52 4.98 19.77 -20.38
C CYS A 52 6.01 18.63 -20.21
N TRP A 53 5.76 17.42 -20.74
CA TRP A 53 6.59 16.25 -20.45
C TRP A 53 8.04 16.43 -20.93
N ASP A 54 8.23 16.80 -22.19
CA ASP A 54 9.56 16.96 -22.79
C ASP A 54 10.35 18.13 -22.17
N GLU A 55 9.65 19.14 -21.65
CA GLU A 55 10.26 20.26 -20.92
C GLU A 55 10.63 19.87 -19.48
N ALA A 56 9.80 19.04 -18.83
CA ALA A 56 9.95 18.70 -17.41
C ALA A 56 10.89 17.52 -17.15
N VAL A 57 11.06 16.61 -18.11
CA VAL A 57 11.86 15.39 -17.96
C VAL A 57 13.20 15.55 -18.67
N GLU A 58 14.18 16.08 -17.95
CA GLU A 58 15.54 16.27 -18.47
C GLU A 58 16.33 14.96 -18.58
N VAL A 59 16.14 14.04 -17.62
CA VAL A 59 16.89 12.79 -17.51
C VAL A 59 15.92 11.64 -17.24
N ALA A 60 16.02 10.60 -18.07
CA ALA A 60 15.33 9.33 -17.85
C ALA A 60 16.35 8.25 -17.50
N VAL A 61 16.11 7.52 -16.40
CA VAL A 61 16.94 6.40 -15.96
C VAL A 61 16.08 5.16 -15.85
N GLU A 62 16.49 4.09 -16.51
CA GLU A 62 15.85 2.78 -16.40
C GLU A 62 16.58 1.91 -15.37
N LEU A 63 15.84 1.38 -14.40
CA LEU A 63 16.35 0.37 -13.47
C LEU A 63 16.14 -1.03 -14.07
N THR A 64 17.23 -1.78 -14.24
CA THR A 64 17.23 -3.08 -14.93
C THR A 64 17.28 -4.29 -13.97
N GLU A 65 17.73 -4.09 -12.73
CA GLU A 65 17.87 -5.16 -11.74
C GLU A 65 16.58 -5.38 -10.94
N VAL A 66 16.09 -6.63 -10.88
CA VAL A 66 14.89 -7.01 -10.12
C VAL A 66 15.28 -7.45 -8.72
N LEU A 67 14.99 -6.62 -7.72
CA LEU A 67 15.34 -6.88 -6.31
C LEU A 67 14.24 -7.58 -5.48
N ARG A 68 13.01 -7.69 -6.03
CA ARG A 68 11.88 -8.28 -5.29
C ARG A 68 11.98 -9.81 -5.19
N LEU A 69 12.61 -10.44 -6.18
CA LEU A 69 12.72 -11.90 -6.29
C LEU A 69 14.10 -12.35 -5.83
N GLY A 70 14.17 -13.53 -5.22
CA GLY A 70 15.42 -14.12 -4.76
C GLY A 70 16.26 -14.71 -5.90
N PRO A 71 17.55 -15.02 -5.67
CA PRO A 71 18.45 -15.59 -6.68
C PRO A 71 17.97 -16.92 -7.28
N GLY A 72 17.14 -17.68 -6.53
CA GLY A 72 16.56 -18.95 -6.97
C GLY A 72 15.33 -18.82 -7.89
N GLU A 73 14.88 -17.60 -8.19
CA GLU A 73 13.61 -17.35 -8.89
C GLU A 73 13.82 -16.77 -10.31
N ALA A 74 14.99 -16.99 -10.91
CA ALA A 74 15.34 -16.45 -12.22
C ALA A 74 14.32 -16.81 -13.32
N ALA A 75 13.80 -18.04 -13.31
CA ALA A 75 12.76 -18.47 -14.26
C ALA A 75 11.48 -17.65 -14.10
N PHE A 76 11.06 -17.33 -12.86
CA PHE A 76 9.88 -16.52 -12.61
C PHE A 76 10.11 -15.04 -12.94
N ALA A 77 11.31 -14.52 -12.69
CA ALA A 77 11.69 -13.18 -13.12
C ALA A 77 11.56 -13.01 -14.65
N ASP A 78 11.99 -14.03 -15.42
CA ASP A 78 11.84 -14.01 -16.88
C ASP A 78 10.37 -14.04 -17.31
N VAL A 79 9.53 -14.86 -16.66
CA VAL A 79 8.07 -14.85 -16.89
C VAL A 79 7.50 -13.45 -16.69
N LEU A 80 7.83 -12.76 -15.59
CA LEU A 80 7.31 -11.42 -15.33
C LEU A 80 7.79 -10.40 -16.38
N ARG A 81 9.02 -10.53 -16.87
CA ARG A 81 9.55 -9.72 -17.97
C ARG A 81 8.79 -9.96 -19.28
N GLN A 82 8.49 -11.21 -19.60
CA GLN A 82 7.69 -11.60 -20.76
C GLN A 82 6.25 -11.07 -20.68
N VAL A 83 5.63 -11.17 -19.50
CA VAL A 83 4.31 -10.58 -19.21
C VAL A 83 4.34 -9.07 -19.39
N ARG A 84 5.36 -8.37 -18.85
CA ARG A 84 5.55 -6.92 -19.04
C ARG A 84 5.67 -6.53 -20.52
N GLY A 85 6.32 -7.38 -21.32
CA GLY A 85 6.45 -7.20 -22.77
C GLY A 85 5.25 -7.67 -23.60
N GLY A 86 4.24 -8.28 -22.98
CA GLY A 86 3.05 -8.78 -23.66
C GLY A 86 3.28 -9.98 -24.59
N LYS A 87 4.40 -10.68 -24.46
CA LYS A 87 4.77 -11.85 -25.30
C LYS A 87 5.28 -12.96 -24.41
N LEU A 88 4.52 -14.03 -24.28
CA LEU A 88 4.89 -15.22 -23.50
C LEU A 88 5.25 -16.37 -24.43
N ASP A 89 6.32 -17.09 -24.09
CA ASP A 89 6.62 -18.39 -24.66
C ASP A 89 5.84 -19.52 -23.94
N GLU A 90 5.88 -20.71 -24.54
CA GLU A 90 5.18 -21.89 -24.03
C GLU A 90 5.70 -22.32 -22.65
N ALA A 91 7.00 -22.14 -22.38
CA ALA A 91 7.61 -22.51 -21.10
C ALA A 91 7.10 -21.60 -19.96
N SER A 92 7.00 -20.30 -20.22
CA SER A 92 6.49 -19.29 -19.30
C SER A 92 5.01 -19.49 -19.03
N TRP A 93 4.24 -19.78 -20.08
CA TRP A 93 2.82 -20.12 -19.95
C TRP A 93 2.61 -21.38 -19.11
N ALA A 94 3.38 -22.44 -19.37
CA ALA A 94 3.32 -23.68 -18.60
C ALA A 94 3.68 -23.45 -17.13
N LEU A 95 4.71 -22.64 -16.84
CA LEU A 95 5.10 -22.28 -15.47
C LEU A 95 3.97 -21.54 -14.75
N LEU A 96 3.33 -20.56 -15.38
CA LEU A 96 2.17 -19.86 -14.80
C LEU A 96 1.01 -20.82 -14.50
N GLY A 97 0.73 -21.77 -15.40
CA GLY A 97 -0.29 -22.80 -15.18
C GLY A 97 0.03 -23.69 -13.96
N GLN A 98 1.29 -24.11 -13.81
CA GLN A 98 1.72 -24.88 -12.64
C GLN A 98 1.58 -24.07 -11.35
N LEU A 99 1.94 -22.79 -11.36
CA LEU A 99 1.79 -21.90 -10.20
C LEU A 99 0.33 -21.70 -9.80
N ALA A 100 -0.56 -21.51 -10.79
CA ALA A 100 -2.00 -21.34 -10.56
C ALA A 100 -2.65 -22.59 -9.94
N GLY A 101 -2.12 -23.78 -10.24
CA GLY A 101 -2.59 -25.05 -9.67
C GLY A 101 -2.02 -25.41 -8.30
N ARG A 102 -1.11 -24.61 -7.72
CA ARG A 102 -0.51 -24.93 -6.42
C ARG A 102 -1.59 -24.93 -5.32
N PRO A 103 -1.64 -25.98 -4.48
CA PRO A 103 -2.58 -26.01 -3.37
C PRO A 103 -2.28 -24.87 -2.40
N ARG A 104 -3.34 -24.21 -1.91
CA ARG A 104 -3.22 -23.17 -0.88
C ARG A 104 -2.92 -23.82 0.46
N ASP A 105 -1.96 -23.27 1.19
CA ASP A 105 -1.68 -23.67 2.57
C ASP A 105 -2.86 -23.24 3.48
N PRO A 106 -3.57 -24.18 4.13
CA PRO A 106 -4.69 -23.84 5.02
C PRO A 106 -4.26 -23.02 6.25
N ALA A 107 -2.99 -23.14 6.67
CA ALA A 107 -2.45 -22.42 7.83
C ALA A 107 -2.06 -20.98 7.50
N ARG A 108 -1.88 -20.66 6.21
CA ARG A 108 -1.46 -19.33 5.74
C ARG A 108 -2.29 -18.92 4.54
N TRP A 109 -3.43 -18.28 4.81
CA TRP A 109 -4.25 -17.72 3.74
C TRP A 109 -3.50 -16.58 3.05
N PRO A 110 -3.16 -16.69 1.74
CA PRO A 110 -2.48 -15.63 1.04
C PRO A 110 -3.45 -14.48 0.76
N THR A 111 -2.91 -13.26 0.60
CA THR A 111 -3.69 -12.14 0.07
C THR A 111 -4.14 -12.46 -1.35
N GLU A 112 -5.44 -12.39 -1.60
CA GLU A 112 -6.01 -12.60 -2.92
C GLU A 112 -6.08 -11.27 -3.67
N VAL A 113 -5.58 -11.26 -4.91
CA VAL A 113 -5.70 -10.10 -5.81
C VAL A 113 -6.80 -10.40 -6.81
N VAL A 114 -7.82 -9.55 -6.84
CA VAL A 114 -9.02 -9.72 -7.68
C VAL A 114 -9.27 -8.48 -8.53
N PRO A 115 -9.94 -8.61 -9.69
CA PRO A 115 -10.09 -7.49 -10.63
C PRO A 115 -10.97 -6.34 -10.15
N THR A 116 -11.89 -6.57 -9.21
CA THR A 116 -12.88 -5.57 -8.80
C THR A 116 -12.87 -5.32 -7.30
N ASN A 117 -13.10 -4.06 -6.91
CA ASN A 117 -13.27 -3.68 -5.50
C ASN A 117 -14.40 -4.45 -4.83
N ARG A 118 -15.49 -4.75 -5.57
CA ARG A 118 -16.61 -5.54 -5.06
C ARG A 118 -16.17 -6.93 -4.60
N GLN A 119 -15.43 -7.66 -5.45
CA GLN A 119 -14.92 -8.99 -5.10
C GLN A 119 -13.94 -8.90 -3.92
N ALA A 120 -13.09 -7.88 -3.89
CA ALA A 120 -12.16 -7.68 -2.78
C ALA A 120 -12.90 -7.45 -1.45
N SER A 121 -13.94 -6.61 -1.46
CA SER A 121 -14.81 -6.37 -0.31
C SER A 121 -15.52 -7.65 0.13
N GLU A 122 -16.14 -8.39 -0.79
CA GLU A 122 -16.83 -9.66 -0.48
C GLU A 122 -15.88 -10.67 0.19
N ILE A 123 -14.65 -10.83 -0.31
CA ILE A 123 -13.65 -11.72 0.28
C ILE A 123 -13.21 -11.22 1.66
N ASN A 124 -12.88 -9.92 1.78
CA ASN A 124 -12.41 -9.34 3.03
C ASN A 124 -13.46 -9.41 4.12
N ASP A 125 -14.72 -9.11 3.82
CA ASP A 125 -15.84 -9.16 4.76
C ASP A 125 -16.08 -10.60 5.24
N ALA A 126 -16.07 -11.58 4.32
CA ALA A 126 -16.23 -12.99 4.67
C ALA A 126 -15.11 -13.49 5.60
N VAL A 127 -13.85 -13.14 5.31
CA VAL A 127 -12.70 -13.50 6.16
C VAL A 127 -12.79 -12.78 7.51
N MET A 128 -13.20 -11.51 7.53
CA MET A 128 -13.36 -10.74 8.78
C MET A 128 -14.41 -11.37 9.69
N VAL A 129 -15.57 -11.76 9.16
CA VAL A 129 -16.61 -12.46 9.92
C VAL A 129 -16.10 -13.78 10.46
N ARG A 130 -15.33 -14.56 9.68
CA ARG A 130 -14.74 -15.83 10.15
C ARG A 130 -13.78 -15.63 11.31
N LEU A 131 -12.92 -14.61 11.23
CA LEU A 131 -11.96 -14.29 12.29
C LEU A 131 -12.70 -13.86 13.57
N LEU A 132 -13.71 -13.00 13.46
CA LEU A 132 -14.47 -12.52 14.61
C LEU A 132 -15.41 -13.58 15.19
N GLY A 133 -16.07 -14.37 14.35
CA GLY A 133 -17.02 -15.43 14.74
C GLY A 133 -16.36 -16.65 15.38
N SER A 134 -15.03 -16.80 15.23
CA SER A 134 -14.24 -17.80 15.98
C SER A 134 -13.92 -17.35 17.41
N SER A 135 -14.36 -16.14 17.82
CA SER A 135 -14.11 -15.55 19.14
C SER A 135 -15.32 -15.73 20.05
N ASP A 136 -15.57 -16.94 20.53
CA ASP A 136 -16.54 -17.18 21.64
C ASP A 136 -16.04 -16.63 23.00
N GLY A 137 -14.84 -16.03 23.01
CA GLY A 137 -14.33 -15.24 24.11
C GLY A 137 -14.03 -13.82 23.64
N ARG A 138 -14.70 -12.84 24.23
CA ARG A 138 -14.35 -11.41 24.17
C ARG A 138 -12.91 -11.24 24.68
N GLN A 139 -11.94 -11.28 23.78
CA GLN A 139 -10.56 -10.95 24.10
C GLN A 139 -10.35 -9.46 23.83
N ASP A 140 -10.22 -8.68 24.90
CA ASP A 140 -9.77 -7.30 24.81
C ASP A 140 -8.28 -7.33 24.40
N LEU A 141 -8.01 -7.09 23.12
CA LEU A 141 -6.65 -6.98 22.62
C LEU A 141 -6.12 -5.58 22.96
N THR A 142 -5.10 -5.53 23.81
CA THR A 142 -4.39 -4.28 24.10
C THR A 142 -3.22 -4.15 23.14
N TYR A 143 -3.30 -3.19 22.22
CA TYR A 143 -2.17 -2.84 21.36
C TYR A 143 -1.34 -1.76 22.04
N VAL A 144 -0.02 -1.98 22.10
CA VAL A 144 0.94 -1.01 22.61
C VAL A 144 1.79 -0.57 21.44
N SER A 145 1.81 0.73 21.15
CA SER A 145 2.73 1.27 20.16
C SER A 145 4.17 1.07 20.65
N LEU A 146 4.98 0.35 19.88
CA LEU A 146 6.42 0.25 20.11
C LEU A 146 7.12 1.29 19.24
N GLN A 147 8.05 2.04 19.84
CA GLN A 147 8.98 2.84 19.05
C GLN A 147 9.87 1.91 18.22
N VAL A 148 10.28 2.36 17.04
CA VAL A 148 11.21 1.62 16.18
C VAL A 148 12.49 1.35 16.98
N GLY A 149 12.83 0.06 17.15
CA GLY A 149 13.99 -0.38 17.92
C GLY A 149 13.70 -0.82 19.37
N ALA A 150 12.47 -0.71 19.86
CA ALA A 150 12.10 -1.24 21.18
C ALA A 150 11.82 -2.75 21.11
N GLU A 151 12.35 -3.51 22.07
CA GLU A 151 12.07 -4.95 22.19
C GLU A 151 10.58 -5.21 22.48
N ARG A 152 10.03 -6.26 21.86
CA ARG A 152 8.62 -6.63 22.03
C ARG A 152 8.42 -7.16 23.46
N PRO A 153 7.56 -6.55 24.28
CA PRO A 153 7.26 -7.08 25.60
C PRO A 153 6.57 -8.45 25.47
N PRO A 154 6.77 -9.37 26.45
CA PRO A 154 6.11 -10.67 26.44
C PRO A 154 4.59 -10.48 26.42
N ALA A 155 3.89 -11.34 25.66
CA ALA A 155 2.45 -11.26 25.48
C ALA A 155 1.73 -11.35 26.84
N ALA A 156 1.26 -10.21 27.36
CA ALA A 156 0.50 -10.17 28.59
C ALA A 156 -0.98 -10.44 28.28
N VAL A 157 -1.46 -11.63 28.62
CA VAL A 157 -2.89 -11.94 28.69
C VAL A 157 -3.45 -11.17 29.89
N CYS A 158 -4.22 -10.11 29.64
CA CYS A 158 -4.80 -9.32 30.72
C CYS A 158 -6.07 -10.00 31.22
N GLY A 159 -6.08 -10.37 32.51
CA GLY A 159 -7.23 -10.94 33.22
C GLY A 159 -8.41 -9.98 33.32
N ALA A 160 -9.58 -10.57 33.55
CA ALA A 160 -10.90 -9.98 33.39
C ALA A 160 -11.20 -8.69 34.19
N ALA A 161 -12.03 -7.86 33.55
CA ALA A 161 -13.05 -6.94 34.10
C ALA A 161 -12.63 -5.82 35.07
N SER A 162 -12.70 -4.57 34.60
CA SER A 162 -13.36 -3.48 35.34
C SER A 162 -13.75 -2.34 34.39
N SER A 163 -14.87 -1.72 34.71
CA SER A 163 -15.76 -0.96 33.83
C SER A 163 -15.14 0.22 33.08
N CYS A 164 -15.42 0.30 31.78
CA CYS A 164 -15.26 1.49 30.95
C CYS A 164 -16.30 2.56 31.33
N ARG A 165 -15.85 3.64 31.99
CA ARG A 165 -16.52 4.93 31.93
C ARG A 165 -15.75 5.83 30.96
N ALA A 166 -16.42 6.26 29.89
CA ALA A 166 -16.18 7.55 29.24
C ALA A 166 -16.54 8.66 30.26
N ASN A 167 -16.01 9.89 30.27
CA ASN A 167 -15.53 10.77 29.22
C ASN A 167 -14.80 11.99 29.92
N PRO A 168 -14.77 13.23 29.37
CA PRO A 168 -13.61 13.97 28.85
C PRO A 168 -13.12 15.16 29.73
N ALA A 169 -12.09 15.89 29.23
CA ALA A 169 -11.85 17.35 29.33
C ALA A 169 -10.44 17.79 29.77
N ALA A 170 -10.07 18.96 29.25
CA ALA A 170 -8.76 19.60 29.21
C ALA A 170 -8.20 20.10 30.55
N GLY A 171 -6.87 20.27 30.62
CA GLY A 171 -6.19 20.98 31.71
C GLY A 171 -4.67 21.06 31.48
N SER A 172 -4.16 22.29 31.38
CA SER A 172 -2.77 22.69 31.23
C SER A 172 -1.88 22.31 32.43
N GLY A 173 -0.61 21.95 32.17
CA GLY A 173 0.43 21.90 33.20
C GLY A 173 1.64 21.09 32.77
N ALA A 174 2.77 21.76 32.55
CA ALA A 174 4.04 21.11 32.26
C ALA A 174 4.62 20.46 33.52
N SER A 175 4.83 19.15 33.47
CA SER A 175 5.74 18.43 34.37
C SER A 175 6.20 17.15 33.69
N SER A 176 7.51 16.90 33.75
CA SER A 176 8.25 15.73 33.27
C SER A 176 7.42 14.45 33.18
N SER A 177 7.14 13.98 31.96
CA SER A 177 6.45 12.71 31.74
C SER A 177 7.39 11.74 31.01
N SER A 178 7.81 10.69 31.73
CA SER A 178 8.04 9.39 31.11
C SER A 178 6.67 8.98 30.55
N SER A 179 6.39 9.33 29.30
CA SER A 179 5.09 9.03 28.70
C SER A 179 5.04 7.53 28.46
N ALA A 180 4.28 6.81 29.28
CA ALA A 180 3.93 5.44 28.97
C ALA A 180 3.39 5.39 27.54
N PRO A 181 3.80 4.40 26.72
CA PRO A 181 3.38 4.35 25.33
C PRO A 181 1.85 4.34 25.25
N PRO A 182 1.23 5.09 24.32
CA PRO A 182 -0.21 5.14 24.19
C PRO A 182 -0.75 3.71 24.03
N ARG A 183 -1.72 3.36 24.89
CA ARG A 183 -2.37 2.05 24.90
C ARG A 183 -3.73 2.17 24.24
N LEU A 184 -3.92 1.51 23.11
CA LEU A 184 -5.21 1.35 22.47
C LEU A 184 -5.81 0.02 22.94
N ARG A 185 -6.92 0.10 23.66
CA ARG A 185 -7.77 -1.07 23.92
C ARG A 185 -8.81 -1.14 22.82
N LEU A 186 -8.69 -2.14 21.96
CA LEU A 186 -9.66 -2.41 20.91
C LEU A 186 -10.39 -3.69 21.29
N CYS A 187 -11.72 -3.61 21.29
CA CYS A 187 -12.52 -4.83 21.30
C CYS A 187 -12.36 -5.53 19.93
N ALA A 188 -12.44 -6.86 19.90
CA ALA A 188 -12.51 -7.60 18.66
C ALA A 188 -13.67 -7.04 17.80
N GLY A 189 -13.36 -6.57 16.59
CA GLY A 189 -14.31 -5.90 15.69
C GLY A 189 -14.39 -4.37 15.82
N ALA A 190 -13.55 -3.73 16.65
CA ALA A 190 -13.47 -2.29 16.69
C ALA A 190 -12.88 -1.73 15.38
N LEU A 191 -13.66 -0.92 14.68
CA LEU A 191 -13.19 -0.11 13.56
C LEU A 191 -12.40 1.09 14.13
N VAL A 192 -11.10 1.13 13.86
CA VAL A 192 -10.29 2.33 14.12
C VAL A 192 -10.43 3.22 12.89
N VAL A 193 -11.17 4.32 13.04
CA VAL A 193 -11.28 5.38 12.03
C VAL A 193 -10.23 6.44 12.31
#